data_AF-A0A536TF88-F1
#
_entry.id   AF-A0A536TF88-F1
#
_cell.length_a   1.000
_cell.length_b   1.000
_cell.length_c   1.000
_cell.angle_alpha   90.00
_cell.angle_beta   90.00
_cell.angle_gamma   90.00
#
_symmetry.space_group_name_H-M   'P 1'
#
loop_
_entity.id
_entity.type
_entity.pdbx_description
1 polymer ?
#
loop_
_entity_poly.entity_id
_entity_poly.type
_entity_poly.pdbx_seq_one_letter_code
_entity_poly.pdbx_strand_id
1 'polypeptide(L)'
;MSSCWYSAQLDNPINRRFVAAYRADNGYDPGQYASGTYLYGEVLFAAIEALKGRIEDKQAFIKALRAVRVDTLRGPIAFDDYGNVVGNIYIRKVERKDGRLVNTPVYTYPNVSQFWTYDPKEFLKQPVYSRDWPPMKAGA
;
A
#
# COMPACT_ATOMS: atom_id res chain seq x y z
N MET A 1 -3.40 -6.67 -18.22
CA MET A 1 -3.12 -6.84 -16.77
C MET A 1 -2.83 -5.46 -16.18
N SER A 2 -2.91 -5.30 -14.87
CA SER A 2 -2.56 -4.03 -14.21
C SER A 2 -1.80 -4.28 -12.90
N SER A 3 -1.07 -3.27 -12.42
CA SER A 3 -0.41 -3.28 -11.10
C SER A 3 -1.15 -2.32 -10.17
N CYS A 4 -1.35 -2.69 -8.90
CA CYS A 4 -1.79 -1.78 -7.84
C CYS A 4 -1.47 -2.40 -6.48
N TRP A 5 -1.33 -1.55 -5.47
CA TRP A 5 -1.15 -1.95 -4.08
C TRP A 5 -2.43 -2.51 -3.42
N TYR A 6 -3.59 -2.46 -4.09
CA TYR A 6 -4.86 -2.93 -3.54
C TYR A 6 -5.70 -3.73 -4.54
N SER A 7 -6.51 -4.64 -3.99
CA SER A 7 -7.70 -5.19 -4.61
C SER A 7 -8.74 -5.53 -3.55
N ALA A 8 -10.03 -5.29 -3.85
CA ALA A 8 -11.13 -5.80 -3.04
C ALA A 8 -11.16 -7.34 -2.94
N GLN A 9 -10.40 -8.04 -3.78
CA GLN A 9 -10.26 -9.50 -3.80
C GLN A 9 -9.08 -10.02 -2.97
N LEU A 10 -8.38 -9.17 -2.20
CA LEU A 10 -7.31 -9.63 -1.31
C LEU A 10 -7.86 -10.55 -0.22
N ASP A 11 -7.23 -11.71 -0.04
CA ASP A 11 -7.71 -12.75 0.86
C ASP A 11 -7.12 -12.59 2.27
N ASN A 12 -7.57 -11.56 2.98
CA ASN A 12 -7.23 -11.35 4.38
C ASN A 12 -8.48 -10.89 5.16
N PRO A 13 -8.57 -11.18 6.48
CA PRO A 13 -9.77 -10.91 7.26
C PRO A 13 -10.15 -9.43 7.33
N ILE A 14 -9.15 -8.53 7.38
CA ILE A 14 -9.38 -7.09 7.44
C ILE A 14 -10.04 -6.61 6.15
N ASN A 15 -9.50 -7.00 5.00
CA ASN A 15 -10.06 -6.66 3.69
C ASN A 15 -11.47 -7.23 3.51
N ARG A 16 -11.70 -8.49 3.90
CA ARG A 16 -13.05 -9.09 3.82
C ARG A 16 -14.07 -8.29 4.62
N ARG A 17 -13.72 -7.85 5.83
CA ARG A 17 -14.57 -6.99 6.66
C ARG A 17 -14.80 -5.62 6.03
N PHE A 18 -13.74 -4.96 5.55
CA PHE A 18 -13.82 -3.65 4.90
C PHE A 18 -14.69 -3.69 3.64
N VAL A 19 -14.48 -4.68 2.76
CA VAL A 19 -15.24 -4.84 1.51
C VAL A 19 -16.71 -5.14 1.79
N ALA A 20 -17.01 -5.98 2.79
CA ALA A 20 -18.39 -6.27 3.17
C ALA A 20 -19.12 -5.01 3.67
N ALA A 21 -18.50 -4.26 4.57
CA ALA A 21 -19.06 -3.01 5.08
C ALA A 21 -19.24 -1.97 3.97
N TYR A 22 -18.21 -1.77 3.13
CA TYR A 22 -18.25 -0.81 2.03
C TYR A 22 -19.36 -1.13 1.02
N ARG A 23 -19.56 -2.42 0.68
CA ARG A 23 -20.65 -2.86 -0.21
C ARG A 23 -22.02 -2.64 0.42
N ALA A 24 -22.17 -2.85 1.73
CA ALA A 24 -23.43 -2.60 2.42
C ALA A 24 -23.85 -1.13 2.31
N ASP A 25 -22.88 -0.21 2.43
CA ASP A 25 -23.15 1.23 2.40
C ASP A 25 -23.25 1.81 0.98
N ASN A 26 -22.54 1.24 -0.01
CA ASN A 26 -22.37 1.85 -1.33
C ASN A 26 -22.88 0.99 -2.50
N GLY A 27 -23.10 -0.31 -2.31
CA GLY A 27 -23.59 -1.23 -3.35
C GLY A 27 -22.53 -1.72 -4.35
N TYR A 28 -21.25 -1.38 -4.20
CA TYR A 28 -20.16 -1.82 -5.09
C TYR A 28 -18.82 -2.01 -4.36
N ASP A 29 -17.81 -2.57 -5.05
CA ASP A 29 -16.48 -2.83 -4.47
C ASP A 29 -15.68 -1.54 -4.22
N PRO A 30 -14.97 -1.42 -3.08
CA PRO A 30 -14.09 -0.28 -2.86
C PRO A 30 -12.93 -0.27 -3.88
N GLY A 31 -12.62 0.92 -4.38
CA GLY A 31 -11.40 1.18 -5.14
C GLY A 31 -10.23 1.59 -4.26
N GLN A 32 -9.05 1.77 -4.87
CA GLN A 32 -7.81 2.13 -4.17
C GLN A 32 -7.92 3.42 -3.32
N TYR A 33 -8.72 4.39 -3.74
CA TYR A 33 -8.89 5.65 -3.00
C TYR A 33 -9.69 5.45 -1.71
N ALA A 34 -10.78 4.67 -1.77
CA ALA A 34 -11.58 4.33 -0.59
C ALA A 34 -10.80 3.45 0.38
N SER A 35 -10.02 2.48 -0.13
CA SER A 35 -9.14 1.69 0.72
C SER A 35 -8.00 2.52 1.31
N GLY A 36 -7.55 3.58 0.63
CA GLY A 36 -6.47 4.44 1.11
C GLY A 36 -6.80 5.13 2.42
N THR A 37 -8.01 5.68 2.54
CA THR A 37 -8.44 6.36 3.78
C THR A 37 -8.58 5.38 4.94
N TYR A 38 -9.11 4.17 4.71
CA TYR A 38 -9.17 3.13 5.74
C TYR A 38 -7.77 2.71 6.19
N LEU A 39 -6.86 2.49 5.23
CA LEU A 39 -5.47 2.13 5.48
C LEU A 39 -4.74 3.17 6.35
N TYR A 40 -4.96 4.46 6.10
CA TYR A 40 -4.37 5.52 6.93
C TYR A 40 -4.87 5.45 8.37
N GLY A 41 -6.15 5.11 8.56
CA GLY A 41 -6.72 4.84 9.87
C GLY A 41 -6.08 3.63 10.56
N GLU A 42 -5.82 2.54 9.84
CA GLU A 42 -5.14 1.36 10.38
C GLU A 42 -3.72 1.69 10.87
N VAL A 43 -2.95 2.44 10.07
CA VAL A 43 -1.60 2.90 10.45
C VAL A 43 -1.65 3.80 11.68
N LEU A 44 -2.55 4.78 11.67
CA LEU A 44 -2.72 5.72 12.77
C LEU A 44 -3.08 4.98 14.06
N PHE A 45 -4.03 4.06 13.98
CA PHE A 45 -4.46 3.24 15.11
C PHE A 45 -3.31 2.42 15.68
N ALA A 46 -2.52 1.76 14.83
CA ALA A 46 -1.36 0.98 15.27
C ALA A 46 -0.32 1.82 16.04
N ALA A 47 -0.08 3.07 15.60
CA ALA A 47 0.82 3.98 16.31
C ALA A 47 0.26 4.43 17.67
N ILE A 48 -1.04 4.70 17.75
CA ILE A 48 -1.74 5.05 19.00
C ILE A 48 -1.66 3.87 19.99
N GLU A 49 -1.90 2.64 19.51
CA GLU A 49 -1.80 1.43 20.34
C GLU A 49 -0.39 1.20 20.86
N ALA A 50 0.64 1.40 20.03
CA ALA A 50 2.04 1.29 20.44
C ALA A 50 2.40 2.24 21.60
N LEU A 51 1.73 3.40 21.66
CA LEU A 51 1.89 4.39 22.74
C LEU A 51 0.90 4.21 23.89
N LYS A 52 0.01 3.22 23.80
CA LYS A 52 -1.09 3.00 24.76
C LYS A 52 -1.91 4.29 24.94
N GLY A 53 -2.18 4.99 23.84
CA GLY A 53 -2.95 6.24 23.82
C GLY A 53 -2.21 7.52 24.21
N ARG A 54 -0.95 7.46 24.67
CA ARG A 54 -0.16 8.67 25.03
C ARG A 54 0.39 9.37 23.79
N ILE A 55 -0.44 10.18 23.15
CA ILE A 55 -0.14 10.86 21.87
C ILE A 55 0.23 12.34 22.01
N GLU A 56 0.16 12.88 23.23
CA GLU A 56 0.43 14.28 23.55
C GLU A 56 1.91 14.63 23.33
N ASP A 57 2.80 13.66 23.54
CA ASP A 57 4.20 13.77 23.13
C ASP A 57 4.30 13.56 21.61
N LYS A 58 4.32 14.69 20.89
CA LYS A 58 4.42 14.71 19.43
C LYS A 58 5.67 14.00 18.90
N GLN A 59 6.80 14.07 19.60
CA GLN A 59 8.04 13.45 19.14
C GLN A 59 7.97 11.93 19.33
N ALA A 60 7.47 11.47 20.47
CA ALA A 60 7.20 10.06 20.69
C ALA A 60 6.17 9.52 19.68
N PHE A 61 5.14 10.31 19.37
CA PHE A 61 4.12 9.96 18.39
C PHE A 61 4.65 9.82 16.97
N ILE A 62 5.41 10.80 16.48
CA ILE A 62 6.03 10.72 15.15
C ILE A 62 7.02 9.54 15.08
N LYS A 63 7.78 9.30 16.15
CA LYS A 63 8.70 8.15 16.23
C LYS A 63 7.93 6.83 16.17
N ALA A 64 6.82 6.70 16.89
CA ALA A 64 5.97 5.51 16.85
C ALA A 64 5.38 5.29 15.46
N LEU A 65 4.84 6.35 14.83
CA LEU A 65 4.31 6.31 13.46
C LEU A 65 5.35 5.79 12.46
N ARG A 66 6.58 6.31 12.49
CA ARG A 66 7.67 5.87 11.60
C ARG A 66 8.12 4.43 11.89
N ALA A 67 7.92 3.94 13.10
CA ALA A 67 8.29 2.59 13.50
C ALA A 67 7.18 1.54 13.27
N VAL A 68 6.00 1.96 12.78
CA VAL A 68 4.86 1.07 12.56
C VAL A 68 5.24 -0.08 11.63
N ARG A 69 4.90 -1.30 12.07
CA ARG A 69 4.86 -2.53 11.30
C ARG A 69 3.54 -3.21 11.61
N VAL A 70 2.65 -3.30 10.62
CA VAL A 70 1.26 -3.70 10.88
C VAL A 70 0.65 -4.43 9.68
N ASP A 71 -0.16 -5.44 9.97
CA ASP A 71 -1.03 -6.08 8.98
C ASP A 71 -2.27 -5.22 8.74
N THR A 72 -2.56 -4.92 7.48
CA THR A 72 -3.63 -4.00 7.08
C THR A 72 -4.54 -4.66 6.05
N LEU A 73 -5.58 -3.94 5.61
CA LEU A 73 -6.45 -4.38 4.51
C LEU A 73 -5.64 -4.71 3.24
N ARG A 74 -4.50 -4.03 3.00
CA ARG A 74 -3.65 -4.27 1.83
C ARG A 74 -2.57 -5.33 2.07
N GLY A 75 -2.54 -5.96 3.24
CA GLY A 75 -1.46 -6.84 3.71
C GLY A 75 -0.47 -6.11 4.62
N PRO A 76 0.68 -6.73 4.93
CA PRO A 76 1.69 -6.14 5.81
C PRO A 76 2.27 -4.87 5.20
N ILE A 77 2.46 -3.85 6.04
CA ILE A 77 3.20 -2.64 5.70
C ILE A 77 4.21 -2.28 6.80
N ALA A 78 5.27 -1.62 6.36
CA ALA A 78 6.22 -0.92 7.21
C ALA A 78 6.63 0.39 6.54
N PHE A 79 7.42 1.21 7.22
CA PHE A 79 8.05 2.39 6.64
C PHE A 79 9.55 2.20 6.48
N ASP A 80 10.11 2.70 5.38
CA ASP A 80 11.55 2.79 5.17
C ASP A 80 12.16 3.98 5.95
N ASP A 81 13.49 4.11 5.90
CA ASP A 81 14.23 5.18 6.58
C ASP A 81 13.86 6.59 6.09
N TYR A 82 13.18 6.69 4.94
CA TYR A 82 12.70 7.93 4.34
C TYR A 82 11.22 8.20 4.65
N GLY A 83 10.57 7.33 5.43
CA GLY A 83 9.16 7.44 5.79
C GLY A 83 8.19 7.02 4.69
N ASN A 84 8.66 6.33 3.64
CA ASN A 84 7.79 5.80 2.59
C ASN A 84 7.34 4.37 2.92
N VAL A 85 6.15 4.02 2.45
CA VAL A 85 5.59 2.69 2.68
C VAL A 85 6.41 1.63 1.94
N VAL A 86 6.79 0.59 2.67
CA VAL A 86 7.22 -0.69 2.15
C VAL A 86 6.07 -1.67 2.31
N GLY A 87 5.62 -2.29 1.22
CA GLY A 87 4.50 -3.22 1.28
C GLY A 87 4.24 -3.94 -0.03
N ASN A 88 3.24 -4.81 -0.05
CA ASN A 88 2.97 -5.63 -1.23
C ASN A 88 2.44 -4.80 -2.42
N ILE A 89 2.83 -5.20 -3.63
CA ILE A 89 2.23 -4.77 -4.90
C ILE A 89 1.67 -5.99 -5.61
N TYR A 90 0.43 -5.85 -6.10
CA TYR A 90 -0.31 -6.95 -6.72
C TYR A 90 -0.42 -6.73 -8.22
N ILE A 91 -0.03 -7.76 -8.99
CA ILE A 91 -0.39 -7.88 -10.40
C ILE A 91 -1.78 -8.47 -10.47
N ARG A 92 -2.66 -7.80 -11.19
CA ARG A 92 -4.09 -8.09 -11.22
C ARG A 92 -4.57 -8.32 -12.64
N LYS A 93 -5.55 -9.21 -12.77
CA LYS A 93 -6.28 -9.46 -13.99
C LYS A 93 -7.76 -9.11 -13.76
N VAL A 94 -8.36 -8.46 -14.75
CA VAL A 94 -9.80 -8.23 -14.74
C VAL A 94 -10.49 -9.55 -15.06
N GLU A 95 -11.41 -9.96 -14.21
CA GLU A 95 -12.20 -11.18 -14.34
C GLU A 95 -13.66 -10.88 -14.04
N ARG A 96 -14.58 -11.66 -14.63
CA ARG A 96 -15.99 -11.61 -14.27
C ARG A 96 -16.27 -12.65 -13.18
N LYS A 97 -16.77 -12.21 -12.02
CA LYS A 97 -17.19 -13.05 -10.89
C LYS A 97 -18.52 -12.53 -10.37
N ASP A 98 -19.48 -13.40 -10.08
CA ASP A 98 -20.81 -13.05 -9.56
C ASP A 98 -21.50 -11.93 -10.35
N GLY A 99 -21.45 -11.99 -11.69
CA GLY A 99 -22.06 -10.99 -12.57
C GLY A 99 -21.34 -9.64 -12.69
N ARG A 100 -20.24 -9.41 -11.97
CA ARG A 100 -19.47 -8.14 -11.97
C ARG A 100 -18.01 -8.32 -12.38
N LEU A 101 -17.37 -7.25 -12.80
CA LEU A 101 -15.93 -7.22 -13.09
C LEU A 101 -15.14 -6.94 -11.81
N VAL A 102 -14.13 -7.75 -11.53
CA VAL A 102 -13.25 -7.62 -10.37
C VAL A 102 -11.78 -7.70 -10.80
N ASN A 103 -10.90 -7.09 -10.00
CA ASN A 103 -9.46 -7.16 -10.21
C ASN A 103 -8.86 -8.29 -9.35
N THR A 104 -8.81 -9.51 -9.87
CA THR A 104 -8.23 -10.65 -9.13
C THR A 104 -6.70 -10.53 -9.10
N PRO A 105 -6.05 -10.52 -7.92
CA PRO A 105 -4.61 -10.67 -7.80
C PRO A 105 -4.17 -12.02 -8.39
N VAL A 106 -3.21 -11.99 -9.31
CA VAL A 106 -2.64 -13.19 -9.94
C VAL A 106 -1.17 -13.40 -9.54
N TYR A 107 -0.51 -12.34 -9.06
CA TYR A 107 0.85 -12.39 -8.55
C TYR A 107 1.08 -11.28 -7.53
N THR A 108 1.98 -11.51 -6.58
CA THR A 108 2.34 -10.56 -5.54
C THR A 108 3.84 -10.36 -5.53
N TYR A 109 4.26 -9.09 -5.62
CA TYR A 109 5.59 -8.69 -5.24
C TYR A 109 5.57 -8.23 -3.78
N PRO A 110 6.20 -8.96 -2.84
CA PRO A 110 6.20 -8.57 -1.44
C PRO A 110 7.22 -7.46 -1.16
N ASN A 111 6.98 -6.70 -0.08
CA ASN A 111 7.95 -5.75 0.49
C ASN A 111 8.56 -4.75 -0.52
N VAL A 112 7.71 -4.21 -1.39
CA VAL A 112 8.09 -3.23 -2.41
C VAL A 112 8.35 -1.88 -1.75
N SER A 113 9.57 -1.38 -1.85
CA SER A 113 9.94 -0.01 -1.45
C SER A 113 9.89 0.96 -2.63
N GLN A 114 10.03 2.26 -2.38
CA GLN A 114 10.20 3.28 -3.41
C GLN A 114 11.43 3.04 -4.32
N PHE A 115 12.42 2.29 -3.84
CA PHE A 115 13.66 1.98 -4.57
C PHE A 115 13.62 0.61 -5.25
N TRP A 116 12.53 -0.15 -5.10
CA TRP A 116 12.43 -1.50 -5.66
C TRP A 116 13.62 -2.39 -5.28
N THR A 117 14.32 -2.95 -6.27
CA THR A 117 15.54 -3.76 -6.10
C THR A 117 16.83 -2.94 -6.27
N TYR A 118 16.74 -1.62 -6.43
CA TYR A 118 17.90 -0.75 -6.58
C TYR A 118 18.51 -0.39 -5.23
N ASP A 119 19.83 -0.17 -5.19
CA ASP A 119 20.49 0.39 -4.01
C ASP A 119 20.02 1.84 -3.80
N PRO A 120 19.50 2.22 -2.61
CA PRO A 120 18.98 3.56 -2.37
C PRO A 120 20.02 4.67 -2.55
N LYS A 121 21.27 4.44 -2.15
CA LYS A 121 22.32 5.47 -2.25
C LYS A 121 22.69 5.72 -3.70
N GLU A 122 22.83 4.67 -4.50
CA GLU A 122 23.10 4.80 -5.93
C GLU A 122 21.90 5.37 -6.70
N PHE A 123 20.67 4.98 -6.33
CA PHE A 123 19.45 5.51 -6.95
C PHE A 123 19.33 7.03 -6.72
N LEU A 124 19.54 7.49 -5.48
CA LEU A 124 19.41 8.90 -5.11
C LEU A 124 20.51 9.80 -5.69
N LYS A 125 21.62 9.24 -6.17
CA LYS A 125 22.64 10.01 -6.93
C LYS A 125 22.19 10.35 -8.34
N GLN A 126 21.21 9.62 -8.88
CA GLN A 126 20.71 9.85 -10.23
C GLN A 126 19.92 11.16 -10.28
N PRO A 127 19.95 11.89 -11.41
CA PRO A 127 19.13 13.07 -11.56
C PRO A 127 17.64 12.72 -11.43
N VAL A 128 16.86 13.69 -10.96
CA VAL A 128 15.40 13.57 -10.91
C VAL A 128 14.88 13.25 -12.31
N TYR A 129 13.82 12.44 -12.37
CA TYR A 129 13.15 12.14 -13.62
C TYR A 129 12.92 13.41 -14.44
N SER A 130 13.39 13.38 -15.68
CA SER A 130 13.23 14.45 -16.65
C SER A 130 12.93 13.83 -18.00
N ARG A 131 12.64 14.67 -19.00
CA ARG A 131 12.47 14.18 -20.37
C ARG A 131 13.70 13.40 -20.87
N ASP A 132 14.87 13.77 -20.39
CA ASP A 132 16.15 13.26 -20.89
C ASP A 132 16.75 12.20 -19.92
N TRP A 133 16.08 11.92 -18.78
CA TRP A 133 16.56 10.95 -17.78
C TRP A 133 15.43 10.20 -17.05
N PRO A 134 15.49 8.86 -16.93
CA PRO A 134 16.52 7.98 -17.50
C PRO A 134 16.42 7.97 -19.03
N PRO A 135 17.56 7.86 -19.76
CA PRO A 135 17.55 7.89 -21.20
C PRO A 135 16.68 6.75 -21.71
N MET A 136 15.84 7.05 -22.72
CA MET A 136 15.11 6.01 -23.42
C MET A 136 16.14 5.01 -23.97
N LYS A 137 16.07 3.76 -23.52
CA LYS A 137 16.84 2.70 -24.16
C LYS A 137 16.38 2.63 -25.61
N ALA A 138 17.22 3.05 -26.56
CA ALA A 138 17.03 2.71 -27.96
C ALA A 138 16.98 1.17 -28.02
N GLY A 139 15.87 0.62 -28.49
CA GLY A 139 15.58 -0.81 -28.41
C GLY A 139 16.70 -1.67 -29.00
N ALA A 140 16.98 -2.80 -28.32
CA ALA A 140 17.63 -3.96 -28.92
C ALA A 140 16.57 -4.82 -29.62
#